data_AF-A0ABD5PE35-F1
#
_entry.id   AF-A0ABD5PE35-F1
#
_cell.length_a   1.000
_cell.length_b   1.000
_cell.length_c   1.000
_cell.angle_alpha   90.00
_cell.angle_beta   90.00
_cell.angle_gamma   90.00
#
_symmetry.space_group_name_H-M   'P 1'
#
loop_
_entity.id
_entity.type
_entity.pdbx_description
1 polymer ?
#
loop_
_entity_poly.entity_id
_entity_poly.type
_entity_poly.pdbx_seq_one_letter_code
_entity_poly.pdbx_strand_id
1 'polypeptide(L)'
;MTPEHPERSETDSPLRGRNDRLREVVDATEKSDGTETTAVASDVASPSPSRAARRTVLRRTVLPVLVVLGAAALASAAGVTPPATVGYALVLVSVVVLGLPHGAVDHLVVARLAGISTRRALAAVSALYLVLGGAYLAAWYLTPAAAFAFFVLLTWLHWGLGDLYATTDLVGGAHLRSRPQRALAAAVRGALPMLVPLVAHPAEFRAVAALVVGVFAPSAAVTATVGSGLGPLSVVFDPTVRLGVAVGLGVALLVALLLGYVRAPESPWRGSWAVDAGETLLLVAFFAAVPPVLAIGLYFPLWHSLRHVLRTATLDRESTAGLERGAVTPALRRFARDAAPLTLGALLLFAGLFVVAPSPTTDLGGVLALYLVLLAVLTLPHAVVACWADLRQGVWG
;
A
#
# COMPACT_ATOMS: atom_id res chain seq x y z
N MET A 1 68.76 -66.95 -26.95
CA MET A 1 68.69 -65.76 -26.08
C MET A 1 67.38 -65.83 -25.30
N THR A 2 67.44 -66.32 -24.07
CA THR A 2 66.65 -65.83 -22.93
C THR A 2 67.28 -64.50 -22.43
N PRO A 3 66.68 -63.73 -21.49
CA PRO A 3 65.47 -63.99 -20.69
C PRO A 3 64.29 -63.03 -21.07
N GLU A 4 63.22 -62.76 -20.31
CA GLU A 4 62.85 -63.08 -18.92
C GLU A 4 61.31 -63.12 -18.72
N HIS A 5 60.84 -63.37 -17.49
CA HIS A 5 59.44 -63.21 -17.03
C HIS A 5 59.42 -62.16 -15.89
N PRO A 6 58.30 -61.47 -15.58
CA PRO A 6 57.36 -62.09 -14.63
C PRO A 6 55.87 -61.66 -14.74
N GLU A 7 55.06 -62.20 -13.84
CA GLU A 7 53.62 -62.01 -13.63
C GLU A 7 53.23 -60.62 -13.10
N ARG A 8 51.95 -60.24 -13.32
CA ARG A 8 51.17 -59.27 -12.52
C ARG A 8 49.72 -59.75 -12.50
N SER A 9 49.26 -60.36 -11.41
CA SER A 9 48.73 -59.74 -10.18
C SER A 9 47.40 -59.00 -10.41
N GLU A 10 46.32 -59.55 -9.87
CA GLU A 10 45.06 -58.84 -9.67
C GLU A 10 45.30 -57.50 -8.95
N THR A 11 44.66 -56.43 -9.41
CA THR A 11 44.57 -55.19 -8.65
C THR A 11 43.12 -54.75 -8.55
N ASP A 12 42.66 -54.75 -7.30
CA ASP A 12 41.31 -54.42 -6.87
C ASP A 12 40.88 -53.02 -7.34
N SER A 13 39.62 -52.87 -7.74
CA SER A 13 39.12 -51.62 -8.31
C SER A 13 38.73 -50.63 -7.19
N PRO A 14 39.36 -49.45 -7.09
CA PRO A 14 39.13 -48.50 -5.99
C PRO A 14 37.75 -47.82 -6.03
N LEU A 15 36.85 -48.25 -6.92
CA LEU A 15 35.50 -47.71 -7.08
C LEU A 15 34.43 -48.42 -6.22
N ARG A 16 34.72 -49.58 -5.63
CA ARG A 16 33.74 -50.30 -4.79
C ARG A 16 33.66 -49.75 -3.36
N GLY A 17 34.79 -49.53 -2.69
CA GLY A 17 34.84 -49.05 -1.29
C GLY A 17 34.38 -47.62 -1.03
N ARG A 18 33.94 -46.87 -2.07
CA ARG A 18 33.47 -45.48 -1.96
C ARG A 18 31.95 -45.34 -1.87
N ASN A 19 31.18 -46.34 -2.33
CA ASN A 19 29.72 -46.35 -2.21
C ASN A 19 29.24 -46.85 -0.84
N ASP A 20 29.96 -47.78 -0.21
CA ASP A 20 29.54 -48.34 1.08
C ASP A 20 29.71 -47.32 2.22
N ARG A 21 30.80 -46.53 2.22
CA ARG A 21 30.98 -45.40 3.18
C ARG A 21 29.94 -44.28 3.00
N LEU A 22 29.33 -44.14 1.82
CA LEU A 22 28.27 -43.16 1.61
C LEU A 22 26.91 -43.64 2.14
N ARG A 23 26.68 -44.96 2.22
CA ARG A 23 25.48 -45.52 2.86
C ARG A 23 25.59 -45.49 4.38
N GLU A 24 26.74 -45.82 4.93
CA GLU A 24 26.96 -45.86 6.38
C GLU A 24 26.82 -44.47 7.05
N VAL A 25 27.16 -43.38 6.33
CA VAL A 25 26.95 -41.99 6.80
C VAL A 25 25.48 -41.56 6.75
N VAL A 26 24.70 -42.08 5.79
CA VAL A 26 23.26 -41.77 5.65
C VAL A 26 22.45 -42.53 6.71
N ASP A 27 22.70 -43.83 6.91
CA ASP A 27 22.01 -44.62 7.95
C ASP A 27 22.37 -44.15 9.38
N ALA A 28 23.55 -43.54 9.58
CA ALA A 28 23.93 -42.93 10.85
C ALA A 28 23.22 -41.59 11.14
N THR A 29 22.76 -40.86 10.12
CA THR A 29 22.04 -39.59 10.32
C THR A 29 20.54 -39.78 10.54
N GLU A 30 19.93 -40.88 10.08
CA GLU A 30 18.50 -41.15 10.30
C GLU A 30 18.15 -41.71 11.70
N LYS A 31 19.13 -41.94 12.58
CA LYS A 31 18.92 -42.66 13.85
C LYS A 31 19.19 -41.89 15.16
N SER A 32 19.51 -40.59 15.10
CA SER A 32 19.96 -39.84 16.29
C SER A 32 19.14 -38.60 16.69
N ASP A 33 18.24 -38.06 15.86
CA ASP A 33 17.43 -36.88 16.22
C ASP A 33 15.96 -37.22 16.50
N GLY A 34 15.78 -37.96 17.59
CA GLY A 34 14.55 -37.86 18.38
C GLY A 34 14.76 -36.85 19.52
N THR A 35 13.75 -36.01 19.76
CA THR A 35 13.66 -34.94 20.79
C THR A 35 14.14 -33.54 20.33
N GLU A 36 13.46 -32.52 20.84
CA GLU A 36 13.71 -31.08 20.62
C GLU A 36 13.60 -30.54 19.19
N THR A 37 12.35 -30.43 18.70
CA THR A 37 12.00 -29.37 17.73
C THR A 37 12.11 -28.00 18.39
N THR A 38 13.35 -27.54 18.63
CA THR A 38 13.63 -26.13 18.83
C THR A 38 13.22 -25.42 17.55
N ALA A 39 12.13 -24.66 17.62
CA ALA A 39 11.67 -23.84 16.52
C ALA A 39 12.69 -22.70 16.32
N VAL A 40 13.77 -22.98 15.59
CA VAL A 40 14.64 -21.98 15.01
C VAL A 40 13.76 -21.13 14.10
N ALA A 41 13.30 -20.01 14.64
CA ALA A 41 12.68 -18.93 13.89
C ALA A 41 13.75 -18.34 12.99
N SER A 42 14.03 -19.05 11.89
CA SER A 42 14.78 -18.51 10.77
C SER A 42 14.09 -17.22 10.37
N ASP A 43 14.87 -16.15 10.33
CA ASP A 43 14.41 -14.84 9.90
C ASP A 43 14.27 -14.88 8.37
N VAL A 44 13.23 -15.59 7.92
CA VAL A 44 12.94 -15.80 6.49
C VAL A 44 12.44 -14.48 5.93
N ALA A 45 13.40 -13.65 5.54
CA ALA A 45 13.17 -12.50 4.69
C ALA A 45 12.26 -12.94 3.54
N SER A 46 11.06 -12.35 3.48
CA SER A 46 10.03 -12.79 2.53
C SER A 46 10.58 -12.71 1.11
N PRO A 47 10.59 -13.80 0.32
CA PRO A 47 11.29 -13.85 -0.95
C PRO A 47 10.73 -12.80 -1.90
N SER A 48 11.58 -11.85 -2.32
CA SER A 48 11.17 -10.77 -3.20
C SER A 48 10.65 -11.33 -4.54
N PRO A 49 9.57 -10.78 -5.12
CA PRO A 49 8.93 -11.36 -6.29
C PRO A 49 9.89 -11.49 -7.48
N SER A 50 9.81 -12.62 -8.19
CA SER A 50 10.74 -12.94 -9.28
C SER A 50 10.66 -11.93 -10.43
N ARG A 51 11.72 -11.88 -11.25
CA ARG A 51 11.78 -10.98 -12.42
C ARG A 51 10.62 -11.19 -13.40
N ALA A 52 10.11 -12.43 -13.51
CA ALA A 52 8.95 -12.75 -14.34
C ALA A 52 7.66 -12.14 -13.76
N ALA A 53 7.38 -12.38 -12.47
CA ALA A 53 6.23 -11.78 -11.78
C ALA A 53 6.27 -10.24 -11.85
N ARG A 54 7.41 -9.60 -11.53
CA ARG A 54 7.60 -8.14 -11.64
C ARG A 54 7.29 -7.63 -13.04
N ARG A 55 7.81 -8.28 -14.10
CA ARG A 55 7.55 -7.89 -15.50
C ARG A 55 6.07 -7.99 -15.86
N THR A 56 5.37 -9.03 -15.41
CA THR A 56 3.92 -9.18 -15.59
C THR A 56 3.18 -8.02 -14.93
N VAL A 57 3.44 -7.75 -13.65
CA VAL A 57 2.80 -6.70 -12.85
C VAL A 57 3.02 -5.31 -13.49
N LEU A 58 4.25 -4.97 -13.86
CA LEU A 58 4.55 -3.67 -14.48
C LEU A 58 3.79 -3.48 -15.81
N ARG A 59 3.76 -4.50 -16.68
CA ARG A 59 3.17 -4.38 -18.03
C ARG A 59 1.64 -4.54 -18.06
N ARG A 60 1.07 -5.37 -17.20
CA ARG A 60 -0.37 -5.70 -17.21
C ARG A 60 -1.17 -4.90 -16.19
N THR A 61 -0.51 -4.26 -15.22
CA THR A 61 -1.18 -3.58 -14.11
C THR A 61 -0.72 -2.13 -13.97
N VAL A 62 0.59 -1.87 -13.79
CA VAL A 62 1.08 -0.50 -13.54
C VAL A 62 0.98 0.39 -14.78
N LEU A 63 1.45 -0.06 -15.95
CA LEU A 63 1.45 0.75 -17.17
C LEU A 63 0.05 1.20 -17.62
N PRO A 64 -1.01 0.34 -17.64
CA PRO A 64 -2.37 0.79 -17.90
C PRO A 64 -2.86 1.88 -16.94
N VAL A 65 -2.51 1.81 -15.65
CA VAL A 65 -2.88 2.84 -14.66
C VAL A 65 -2.18 4.16 -14.95
N LEU A 66 -0.89 4.15 -15.31
CA LEU A 66 -0.17 5.36 -15.73
C LEU A 66 -0.87 6.04 -16.92
N VAL A 67 -1.34 5.26 -17.90
CA VAL A 67 -2.08 5.78 -19.07
C VAL A 67 -3.43 6.37 -18.65
N VAL A 68 -4.18 5.70 -17.76
CA VAL A 68 -5.48 6.20 -17.28
C VAL A 68 -5.34 7.51 -16.49
N LEU A 69 -4.39 7.59 -15.56
CA LEU A 69 -4.16 8.82 -14.79
C LEU A 69 -3.62 9.94 -15.68
N GLY A 70 -2.71 9.64 -16.62
CA GLY A 70 -2.21 10.62 -17.58
C GLY A 70 -3.30 11.17 -18.50
N ALA A 71 -4.18 10.30 -19.01
CA ALA A 71 -5.33 10.72 -19.82
C ALA A 71 -6.32 11.58 -19.03
N ALA A 72 -6.61 11.22 -17.77
CA ALA A 72 -7.48 12.00 -16.89
C ALA A 72 -6.88 13.39 -16.56
N ALA A 73 -5.57 13.47 -16.33
CA ALA A 73 -4.86 14.72 -16.10
C ALA A 73 -4.90 15.62 -17.35
N LEU A 74 -4.59 15.08 -18.53
CA LEU A 74 -4.62 15.83 -19.80
C LEU A 74 -6.03 16.31 -20.15
N ALA A 75 -7.05 15.47 -19.98
CA ALA A 75 -8.45 15.85 -20.20
C ALA A 75 -8.88 16.98 -19.25
N SER A 76 -8.56 16.85 -17.96
CA SER A 76 -8.96 17.86 -16.97
C SER A 76 -8.20 19.18 -17.17
N ALA A 77 -6.92 19.14 -17.53
CA ALA A 77 -6.13 20.32 -17.92
C ALA A 77 -6.65 21.01 -19.20
N ALA A 78 -7.28 20.26 -20.11
CA ALA A 78 -7.98 20.80 -21.28
C ALA A 78 -9.40 21.31 -20.96
N GLY A 79 -9.81 21.38 -19.69
CA GLY A 79 -11.15 21.77 -19.27
C GLY A 79 -12.23 20.69 -19.44
N VAL A 80 -11.85 19.47 -19.83
CA VAL A 80 -12.75 18.33 -20.02
C VAL A 80 -12.81 17.51 -18.73
N THR A 81 -13.65 17.94 -17.79
CA THR A 81 -13.95 17.22 -16.55
C THR A 81 -15.36 16.62 -16.59
N PRO A 82 -15.58 15.41 -16.06
CA PRO A 82 -16.93 14.86 -15.90
C PRO A 82 -17.67 15.59 -14.76
N PRO A 83 -19.02 15.56 -14.73
CA PRO A 83 -19.80 16.13 -13.64
C PRO A 83 -19.38 15.57 -12.27
N ALA A 84 -19.48 16.39 -11.21
CA ALA A 84 -19.08 16.00 -9.85
C ALA A 84 -19.78 14.71 -9.35
N THR A 85 -21.01 14.45 -9.80
CA THR A 85 -21.74 13.20 -9.54
C THR A 85 -21.01 11.94 -10.02
N VAL A 86 -20.28 12.02 -11.14
CA VAL A 86 -19.42 10.93 -11.63
C VAL A 86 -18.22 10.74 -10.71
N GLY A 87 -17.63 11.82 -10.19
CA GLY A 87 -16.58 11.75 -9.18
C GLY A 87 -17.06 11.06 -7.89
N TYR A 88 -18.22 11.46 -7.36
CA TYR A 88 -18.84 10.82 -6.19
C TYR A 88 -19.16 9.34 -6.44
N ALA A 89 -19.81 9.02 -7.56
CA ALA A 89 -20.12 7.63 -7.92
C ALA A 89 -18.86 6.78 -8.10
N LEU A 90 -17.80 7.32 -8.72
CA LEU A 90 -16.52 6.64 -8.85
C LEU A 90 -15.89 6.33 -7.49
N VAL A 91 -15.83 7.29 -6.55
CA VAL A 91 -15.32 7.01 -5.20
C VAL A 91 -16.15 5.92 -4.52
N LEU A 92 -17.47 6.04 -4.50
CA LEU A 92 -18.34 5.09 -3.81
C LEU A 92 -18.25 3.68 -4.40
N VAL A 93 -18.23 3.54 -5.73
CA VAL A 93 -18.12 2.22 -6.39
C VAL A 93 -16.69 1.65 -6.30
N SER A 94 -15.68 2.44 -6.63
CA SER A 94 -14.30 1.95 -6.75
C SER A 94 -13.70 1.55 -5.41
N VAL A 95 -14.07 2.27 -4.35
CA VAL A 95 -13.64 1.93 -2.99
C VAL A 95 -14.36 0.66 -2.50
N VAL A 96 -15.63 0.41 -2.84
CA VAL A 96 -16.26 -0.89 -2.50
C VAL A 96 -15.61 -2.06 -3.26
N VAL A 97 -15.22 -1.87 -4.52
CA VAL A 97 -14.72 -2.95 -5.39
C VAL A 97 -13.21 -3.23 -5.22
N LEU A 98 -12.39 -2.23 -4.87
CA LEU A 98 -10.93 -2.37 -4.70
C LEU A 98 -10.39 -1.72 -3.41
N GLY A 99 -11.05 -0.67 -2.92
CA GLY A 99 -10.72 0.04 -1.69
C GLY A 99 -10.84 -0.82 -0.42
N LEU A 100 -12.04 -0.96 0.16
CA LEU A 100 -12.28 -1.80 1.34
C LEU A 100 -11.64 -3.21 1.22
N PRO A 101 -11.63 -3.87 0.04
CA PRO A 101 -10.94 -5.15 -0.15
C PRO A 101 -9.45 -5.21 0.23
N HIS A 102 -8.63 -4.16 0.03
CA HIS A 102 -7.18 -4.29 0.26
C HIS A 102 -6.79 -4.38 1.74
N GLY A 103 -7.55 -3.77 2.65
CA GLY A 103 -7.42 -4.00 4.10
C GLY A 103 -8.14 -5.27 4.57
N ALA A 104 -9.18 -5.72 3.85
CA ALA A 104 -9.97 -6.90 4.20
C ALA A 104 -9.15 -8.22 4.23
N VAL A 105 -7.93 -8.25 3.71
CA VAL A 105 -7.02 -9.42 3.75
C VAL A 105 -5.90 -9.30 4.80
N ASP A 106 -5.90 -8.29 5.67
CA ASP A 106 -4.86 -8.07 6.69
C ASP A 106 -4.58 -9.31 7.56
N HIS A 107 -5.64 -10.04 7.94
CA HIS A 107 -5.52 -11.28 8.69
C HIS A 107 -4.74 -12.38 7.93
N LEU A 108 -4.78 -12.39 6.59
CA LEU A 108 -3.97 -13.30 5.76
C LEU A 108 -2.53 -12.80 5.64
N VAL A 109 -2.30 -11.49 5.60
CA VAL A 109 -0.95 -10.89 5.63
C VAL A 109 -0.26 -11.26 6.94
N VAL A 110 -0.94 -11.08 8.08
CA VAL A 110 -0.44 -11.44 9.41
C VAL A 110 -0.21 -12.96 9.52
N ALA A 111 -1.14 -13.79 9.05
CA ALA A 111 -0.95 -15.25 9.06
C ALA A 111 0.29 -15.69 8.28
N ARG A 112 0.48 -15.14 7.06
CA ARG A 112 1.62 -15.48 6.16
C ARG A 112 2.96 -14.98 6.72
N LEU A 113 3.04 -13.73 7.20
CA LEU A 113 4.28 -13.11 7.67
C LEU A 113 4.69 -13.51 9.11
N ALA A 114 3.74 -13.91 9.95
CA ALA A 114 4.02 -14.38 11.31
C ALA A 114 4.10 -15.92 11.43
N GLY A 115 3.78 -16.66 10.37
CA GLY A 115 3.75 -18.14 10.40
C GLY A 115 2.66 -18.73 11.30
N ILE A 116 1.59 -17.99 11.58
CA ILE A 116 0.50 -18.41 12.48
C ILE A 116 -0.75 -18.83 11.72
N SER A 117 -1.61 -19.62 12.36
CA SER A 117 -2.87 -20.05 11.74
C SER A 117 -3.82 -18.88 11.47
N THR A 118 -4.54 -18.94 10.35
CA THR A 118 -5.48 -17.90 9.91
C THR A 118 -6.50 -17.51 10.98
N ARG A 119 -6.95 -18.46 11.81
CA ARG A 119 -7.88 -18.17 12.93
C ARG A 119 -7.25 -17.30 14.01
N ARG A 120 -5.97 -17.53 14.38
CA ARG A 120 -5.25 -16.70 15.35
C ARG A 120 -4.97 -15.30 14.79
N ALA A 121 -4.56 -15.22 13.52
CA ALA A 121 -4.35 -13.94 12.85
C ALA A 121 -5.66 -13.13 12.71
N LEU A 122 -6.78 -13.79 12.36
CA LEU A 122 -8.10 -13.16 12.30
C LEU A 122 -8.53 -12.63 13.68
N ALA A 123 -8.37 -13.41 14.75
CA ALA A 123 -8.69 -12.94 16.09
C ALA A 123 -7.85 -11.71 16.51
N ALA A 124 -6.53 -11.75 16.25
CA ALA A 124 -5.62 -10.66 16.57
C ALA A 124 -5.92 -9.38 15.76
N VAL A 125 -6.14 -9.51 14.45
CA VAL A 125 -6.47 -8.37 13.57
C VAL A 125 -7.85 -7.81 13.89
N SER A 126 -8.87 -8.65 14.13
CA SER A 126 -10.19 -8.17 14.56
C SER A 126 -10.14 -7.43 15.90
N ALA A 127 -9.33 -7.88 16.86
CA ALA A 127 -9.12 -7.17 18.12
C ALA A 127 -8.42 -5.81 17.91
N LEU A 128 -7.39 -5.76 17.05
CA LEU A 128 -6.70 -4.52 16.67
C LEU A 128 -7.66 -3.52 16.02
N TYR A 129 -8.48 -3.97 15.07
CA TYR A 129 -9.49 -3.16 14.39
C TYR A 129 -10.58 -2.66 15.36
N LEU A 130 -11.06 -3.51 16.28
CA LEU A 130 -12.05 -3.11 17.28
C LEU A 130 -11.50 -2.04 18.22
N VAL A 131 -10.28 -2.21 18.74
CA VAL A 131 -9.68 -1.27 19.69
C VAL A 131 -9.29 0.04 19.03
N LEU A 132 -8.50 0.01 17.95
CA LEU A 132 -8.02 1.23 17.31
C LEU A 132 -9.12 1.93 16.49
N GLY A 133 -9.95 1.17 15.78
CA GLY A 133 -11.10 1.71 15.06
C GLY A 133 -12.15 2.28 16.02
N GLY A 134 -12.47 1.58 17.11
CA GLY A 134 -13.38 2.08 18.14
C GLY A 134 -12.88 3.36 18.82
N ALA A 135 -11.59 3.40 19.19
CA ALA A 135 -10.98 4.60 19.76
C ALA A 135 -10.96 5.78 18.78
N TYR A 136 -10.70 5.52 17.49
CA TYR A 136 -10.71 6.58 16.48
C TYR A 136 -12.13 7.07 16.18
N LEU A 137 -13.12 6.18 16.11
CA LEU A 137 -14.53 6.56 15.99
C LEU A 137 -14.97 7.41 17.19
N ALA A 138 -14.56 7.07 18.41
CA ALA A 138 -14.82 7.92 19.58
C ALA A 138 -14.20 9.33 19.43
N ALA A 139 -12.99 9.44 18.88
CA ALA A 139 -12.39 10.74 18.58
C ALA A 139 -13.18 11.54 17.52
N TRP A 140 -13.85 10.89 16.56
CA TRP A 140 -14.75 11.58 15.62
C TRP A 140 -15.96 12.23 16.33
N TYR A 141 -16.54 11.59 17.34
CA TYR A 141 -17.61 12.19 18.15
C TYR A 141 -17.12 13.30 19.10
N LEU A 142 -15.90 13.18 19.63
CA LEU A 142 -15.36 14.11 20.62
C LEU A 142 -14.71 15.35 19.99
N THR A 143 -13.91 15.18 18.94
CA THR A 143 -13.10 16.25 18.31
C THR A 143 -13.03 16.09 16.78
N PRO A 144 -14.16 16.17 16.04
CA PRO A 144 -14.21 15.82 14.61
C PRO A 144 -13.17 16.52 13.73
N ALA A 145 -12.87 17.80 13.99
CA ALA A 145 -11.82 18.54 13.28
C ALA A 145 -10.42 17.95 13.54
N ALA A 146 -10.08 17.60 14.79
CA ALA A 146 -8.81 16.95 15.10
C ALA A 146 -8.74 15.52 14.53
N ALA A 147 -9.85 14.78 14.55
CA ALA A 147 -9.98 13.48 13.93
C ALA A 147 -9.77 13.52 12.40
N PHE A 148 -10.30 14.56 11.72
CA PHE A 148 -10.05 14.82 10.30
C PHE A 148 -8.60 15.24 10.02
N ALA A 149 -7.99 16.10 10.84
CA ALA A 149 -6.58 16.46 10.69
C ALA A 149 -5.67 15.23 10.84
N PHE A 150 -5.97 14.37 11.82
CA PHE A 150 -5.29 13.08 11.97
C PHE A 150 -5.55 12.15 10.78
N PHE A 151 -6.74 12.15 10.18
CA PHE A 151 -7.03 11.37 8.96
C PHE A 151 -6.11 11.75 7.81
N VAL A 152 -5.95 13.05 7.56
CA VAL A 152 -5.06 13.58 6.51
C VAL A 152 -3.61 13.16 6.75
N LEU A 153 -3.12 13.30 7.99
CA LEU A 153 -1.74 12.92 8.37
C LEU A 153 -1.50 11.39 8.30
N LEU A 154 -2.46 10.60 8.79
CA LEU A 154 -2.44 9.13 8.73
C LEU A 154 -2.43 8.63 7.29
N THR A 155 -3.28 9.23 6.44
CA THR A 155 -3.41 8.83 5.03
C THR A 155 -2.19 9.25 4.22
N TRP A 156 -1.64 10.45 4.49
CA TRP A 156 -0.33 10.86 3.98
C TRP A 156 0.73 9.82 4.30
N LEU A 157 0.91 9.46 5.59
CA LEU A 157 1.89 8.44 5.99
C LEU A 157 1.64 7.10 5.30
N HIS A 158 0.40 6.59 5.37
CA HIS A 158 0.03 5.28 4.86
C HIS A 158 0.24 5.15 3.33
N TRP A 159 -0.17 6.14 2.55
CA TRP A 159 0.03 6.15 1.10
C TRP A 159 1.51 6.29 0.73
N GLY A 160 2.26 7.09 1.49
CA GLY A 160 3.72 7.20 1.36
C GLY A 160 4.46 5.88 1.58
N LEU A 161 4.08 5.12 2.61
CA LEU A 161 4.67 3.81 2.91
C LEU A 161 4.29 2.74 1.87
N GLY A 162 3.03 2.72 1.43
CA GLY A 162 2.57 1.84 0.34
C GLY A 162 3.34 2.08 -0.97
N ASP A 163 3.58 3.35 -1.32
CA ASP A 163 4.38 3.71 -2.49
C ASP A 163 5.87 3.39 -2.32
N LEU A 164 6.44 3.58 -1.12
CA LEU A 164 7.82 3.18 -0.84
C LEU A 164 8.04 1.69 -1.11
N TYR A 165 7.16 0.82 -0.59
CA TYR A 165 7.20 -0.62 -0.85
C TYR A 165 7.13 -0.93 -2.35
N ALA A 166 6.21 -0.29 -3.08
CA ALA A 166 6.08 -0.52 -4.51
C ALA A 166 7.36 -0.12 -5.27
N THR A 167 7.96 1.01 -4.93
CA THR A 167 9.22 1.47 -5.52
C THR A 167 10.38 0.53 -5.17
N THR A 168 10.52 0.08 -3.92
CA THR A 168 11.63 -0.81 -3.52
C THR A 168 11.48 -2.23 -4.10
N ASP A 169 10.30 -2.84 -4.00
CA ASP A 169 10.11 -4.28 -4.15
C ASP A 169 9.41 -4.72 -5.44
N LEU A 170 8.69 -3.82 -6.12
CA LEU A 170 8.05 -4.09 -7.41
C LEU A 170 8.84 -3.47 -8.58
N VAL A 171 9.26 -2.21 -8.44
CA VAL A 171 10.02 -1.47 -9.47
C VAL A 171 11.53 -1.67 -9.34
N GLY A 172 12.06 -1.73 -8.11
CA GLY A 172 13.47 -2.01 -7.82
C GLY A 172 14.28 -0.77 -7.42
N GLY A 173 13.97 -0.17 -6.26
CA GLY A 173 14.47 1.13 -5.78
C GLY A 173 15.96 1.22 -5.40
N ALA A 174 16.86 0.83 -6.30
CA ALA A 174 18.32 0.86 -6.10
C ALA A 174 18.91 2.26 -5.82
N HIS A 175 18.18 3.33 -6.14
CA HIS A 175 18.54 4.71 -5.78
C HIS A 175 18.26 5.03 -4.30
N LEU A 176 17.35 4.32 -3.63
CA LEU A 176 16.94 4.54 -2.24
C LEU A 176 17.83 3.78 -1.25
N ARG A 177 19.06 4.29 -1.07
CA ARG A 177 20.16 3.59 -0.38
C ARG A 177 20.16 3.68 1.16
N SER A 178 19.45 4.64 1.76
CA SER A 178 19.47 4.84 3.22
C SER A 178 18.08 5.10 3.82
N ARG A 179 17.89 4.75 5.10
CA ARG A 179 16.63 4.95 5.85
C ARG A 179 16.09 6.39 5.76
N PRO A 180 16.89 7.47 5.94
CA PRO A 180 16.39 8.85 5.77
C PRO A 180 15.91 9.16 4.34
N GLN A 181 16.54 8.56 3.32
CA GLN A 181 16.14 8.74 1.92
C GLN A 181 14.83 8.01 1.61
N ARG A 182 14.64 6.82 2.19
CA ARG A 182 13.37 6.07 2.12
C ARG A 182 12.24 6.82 2.84
N ALA A 183 12.53 7.40 4.01
CA ALA A 183 11.57 8.21 4.76
C ALA A 183 11.18 9.48 4.00
N LEU A 184 12.15 10.17 3.38
CA LEU A 184 11.88 11.33 2.52
C LEU A 184 11.04 10.94 1.29
N ALA A 185 11.36 9.83 0.62
CA ALA A 185 10.60 9.35 -0.53
C ALA A 185 9.14 9.01 -0.13
N ALA A 186 8.93 8.28 0.96
CA ALA A 186 7.61 7.99 1.50
C ALA A 186 6.85 9.28 1.86
N ALA A 187 7.48 10.19 2.61
CA ALA A 187 6.87 11.46 3.00
C ALA A 187 6.47 12.31 1.77
N VAL A 188 7.33 12.42 0.76
CA VAL A 188 7.04 13.21 -0.44
C VAL A 188 5.94 12.56 -1.29
N ARG A 189 5.96 11.23 -1.48
CA ARG A 189 4.94 10.51 -2.26
C ARG A 189 3.57 10.55 -1.59
N GLY A 190 3.53 10.32 -0.27
CA GLY A 190 2.31 10.42 0.54
C GLY A 190 1.74 11.84 0.62
N ALA A 191 2.57 12.87 0.44
CA ALA A 191 2.13 14.26 0.45
C ALA A 191 1.30 14.61 -0.79
N LEU A 192 1.59 14.02 -1.96
CA LEU A 192 1.01 14.46 -3.23
C LEU A 192 -0.53 14.47 -3.23
N PRO A 193 -1.22 13.41 -2.78
CA PRO A 193 -2.68 13.36 -2.81
C PRO A 193 -3.38 14.29 -1.80
N MET A 194 -2.64 14.86 -0.85
CA MET A 194 -3.17 15.76 0.19
C MET A 194 -2.81 17.22 -0.10
N LEU A 195 -1.52 17.49 -0.32
CA LEU A 195 -0.99 18.84 -0.44
C LEU A 195 -1.14 19.43 -1.84
N VAL A 196 -1.04 18.63 -2.91
CA VAL A 196 -1.22 19.18 -4.27
C VAL A 196 -2.68 19.62 -4.47
N PRO A 197 -3.71 18.86 -4.05
CA PRO A 197 -5.09 19.34 -4.07
C PRO A 197 -5.35 20.55 -3.16
N LEU A 198 -4.71 20.64 -1.98
CA LEU A 198 -4.80 21.82 -1.12
C LEU A 198 -4.25 23.09 -1.79
N VAL A 199 -3.21 22.94 -2.61
CA VAL A 199 -2.59 24.05 -3.36
C VAL A 199 -3.37 24.38 -4.64
N ALA A 200 -3.76 23.38 -5.45
CA ALA A 200 -4.41 23.59 -6.74
C ALA A 200 -5.94 23.78 -6.68
N HIS A 201 -6.61 23.08 -5.76
CA HIS A 201 -8.08 23.00 -5.66
C HIS A 201 -8.56 23.33 -4.22
N PRO A 202 -8.21 24.52 -3.68
CA PRO A 202 -8.44 24.85 -2.27
C PRO A 202 -9.93 24.92 -1.89
N ALA A 203 -10.80 25.32 -2.82
CA ALA A 203 -12.22 25.48 -2.56
C ALA A 203 -12.91 24.12 -2.42
N GLU A 204 -12.61 23.20 -3.34
CA GLU A 204 -13.10 21.83 -3.36
C GLU A 204 -12.55 21.04 -2.17
N PHE A 205 -11.26 21.20 -1.85
CA PHE A 205 -10.66 20.57 -0.67
C PHE A 205 -11.31 21.07 0.63
N ARG A 206 -11.55 22.40 0.75
CA ARG A 206 -12.25 22.99 1.90
C ARG A 206 -13.69 22.49 2.00
N ALA A 207 -14.40 22.36 0.89
CA ALA A 207 -15.77 21.85 0.84
C ALA A 207 -15.85 20.39 1.32
N VAL A 208 -14.97 19.51 0.81
CA VAL A 208 -14.90 18.11 1.26
C VAL A 208 -14.53 18.03 2.75
N ALA A 209 -13.53 18.80 3.20
CA ALA A 209 -13.16 18.85 4.62
C ALA A 209 -14.33 19.29 5.51
N ALA A 210 -15.05 20.33 5.12
CA ALA A 210 -16.20 20.85 5.87
C ALA A 210 -17.36 19.84 5.92
N LEU A 211 -17.63 19.14 4.82
CA LEU A 211 -18.63 18.06 4.78
C LEU A 211 -18.25 16.91 5.73
N VAL A 212 -17.01 16.40 5.64
CA VAL A 212 -16.52 15.28 6.48
C VAL A 212 -16.54 15.61 7.96
N VAL A 213 -16.07 16.80 8.34
CA VAL A 213 -16.13 17.29 9.74
C VAL A 213 -17.58 17.51 10.17
N GLY A 214 -18.44 18.00 9.28
CA GLY A 214 -19.84 18.33 9.54
C GLY A 214 -20.72 17.14 9.95
N VAL A 215 -20.49 15.93 9.40
CA VAL A 215 -21.30 14.73 9.72
C VAL A 215 -21.30 14.41 11.23
N PHE A 216 -20.17 14.67 11.91
CA PHE A 216 -19.99 14.41 13.35
C PHE A 216 -19.91 15.67 14.21
N ALA A 217 -20.00 16.87 13.62
CA ALA A 217 -20.01 18.12 14.36
C ALA A 217 -21.30 18.27 15.20
N PRO A 218 -21.24 18.76 16.45
CA PRO A 218 -22.44 19.05 17.24
C PRO A 218 -23.34 20.07 16.55
N SER A 219 -24.66 19.88 16.60
CA SER A 219 -25.62 20.71 15.85
C SER A 219 -25.54 22.20 16.16
N ALA A 220 -25.15 22.58 17.38
CA ALA A 220 -24.94 23.98 17.78
C ALA A 220 -23.72 24.63 17.10
N ALA A 221 -22.72 23.85 16.68
CA ALA A 221 -21.61 24.33 15.86
C ALA A 221 -22.02 24.51 14.40
N VAL A 222 -22.89 23.64 13.87
CA VAL A 222 -23.40 23.72 12.49
C VAL A 222 -24.11 25.06 12.23
N THR A 223 -24.93 25.54 13.16
CA THR A 223 -25.65 26.83 13.00
C THR A 223 -24.74 28.06 12.96
N ALA A 224 -23.52 27.97 13.51
CA ALA A 224 -22.55 29.06 13.53
C ALA A 224 -21.61 29.08 12.30
N THR A 225 -21.70 28.10 11.40
CA THR A 225 -20.57 27.72 10.53
C THR A 225 -20.84 27.70 9.03
N VAL A 226 -21.63 28.64 8.51
CA VAL A 226 -21.74 28.92 7.06
C VAL A 226 -20.43 29.46 6.44
N GLY A 227 -19.35 29.63 7.24
CA GLY A 227 -17.99 29.89 6.73
C GLY A 227 -16.81 29.34 7.56
N SER A 228 -17.05 28.92 8.81
CA SER A 228 -16.02 28.71 9.85
C SER A 228 -15.89 27.28 10.39
N GLY A 229 -16.61 26.30 9.85
CA GLY A 229 -16.78 24.94 10.44
C GLY A 229 -15.52 24.07 10.60
N LEU A 230 -14.37 24.52 10.08
CA LEU A 230 -13.08 23.84 10.23
C LEU A 230 -12.27 24.31 11.45
N GLY A 231 -12.75 25.33 12.17
CA GLY A 231 -12.07 25.87 13.35
C GLY A 231 -10.61 26.25 13.04
N PRO A 232 -9.63 25.89 13.89
CA PRO A 232 -8.21 26.18 13.66
C PRO A 232 -7.66 25.70 12.31
N LEU A 233 -8.26 24.66 11.70
CA LEU A 233 -7.82 24.15 10.39
C LEU A 233 -8.10 25.12 9.24
N SER A 234 -8.90 26.18 9.43
CA SER A 234 -9.08 27.20 8.39
C SER A 234 -7.77 27.87 7.98
N VAL A 235 -6.74 27.86 8.86
CA VAL A 235 -5.42 28.45 8.61
C VAL A 235 -4.70 27.80 7.42
N VAL A 236 -4.91 26.50 7.14
CA VAL A 236 -4.22 25.82 6.02
C VAL A 236 -4.76 26.23 4.65
N PHE A 237 -5.86 26.99 4.61
CA PHE A 237 -6.44 27.54 3.38
C PHE A 237 -6.02 29.00 3.13
N ASP A 238 -5.31 29.64 4.06
CA ASP A 238 -4.76 30.97 3.85
C ASP A 238 -3.79 30.98 2.64
N PRO A 239 -3.86 31.97 1.73
CA PRO A 239 -3.00 32.01 0.55
C PRO A 239 -1.50 32.00 0.87
N THR A 240 -1.08 32.64 1.96
CA THR A 240 0.32 32.71 2.40
C THR A 240 0.79 31.36 2.92
N VAL A 241 -0.03 30.70 3.74
CA VAL A 241 0.24 29.35 4.26
C VAL A 241 0.29 28.34 3.11
N ARG A 242 -0.66 28.42 2.17
CA ARG A 242 -0.68 27.56 0.97
C ARG A 242 0.53 27.79 0.06
N LEU A 243 1.00 29.02 -0.10
CA LEU A 243 2.25 29.31 -0.82
C LEU A 243 3.45 28.69 -0.10
N GLY A 244 3.53 28.79 1.23
CA GLY A 244 4.55 28.12 2.03
C GLY A 244 4.52 26.59 1.87
N VAL A 245 3.33 25.98 1.88
CA VAL A 245 3.11 24.55 1.61
C VAL A 245 3.58 24.16 0.20
N ALA A 246 3.24 24.96 -0.82
CA ALA A 246 3.64 24.71 -2.21
C ALA A 246 5.17 24.77 -2.39
N VAL A 247 5.82 25.79 -1.83
CA VAL A 247 7.29 25.94 -1.86
C VAL A 247 7.97 24.81 -1.08
N GLY A 248 7.49 24.50 0.13
CA GLY A 248 8.04 23.42 0.96
C GLY A 248 7.94 22.06 0.27
N LEU A 249 6.79 21.73 -0.32
CA LEU A 249 6.60 20.50 -1.10
C LEU A 249 7.50 20.48 -2.35
N GLY A 250 7.60 21.60 -3.08
CA GLY A 250 8.46 21.72 -4.27
C GLY A 250 9.94 21.51 -3.95
N VAL A 251 10.43 22.08 -2.85
CA VAL A 251 11.80 21.86 -2.36
C VAL A 251 12.00 20.40 -1.92
N ALA A 252 11.06 19.82 -1.18
CA ALA A 252 11.16 18.42 -0.74
C ALA A 252 11.17 17.44 -1.93
N LEU A 253 10.32 17.67 -2.94
CA LEU A 253 10.31 16.95 -4.22
C LEU A 253 11.67 17.06 -4.93
N LEU A 254 12.18 18.28 -5.09
CA LEU A 254 13.46 18.53 -5.75
C LEU A 254 14.60 17.81 -5.03
N VAL A 255 14.68 17.91 -3.70
CA VAL A 255 15.70 17.23 -2.90
C VAL A 255 15.58 15.70 -3.01
N ALA A 256 14.36 15.15 -2.92
CA ALA A 256 14.14 13.70 -3.06
C ALA A 256 14.59 13.18 -4.44
N LEU A 257 14.20 13.87 -5.51
CA LEU A 257 14.53 13.51 -6.89
C LEU A 257 16.03 13.68 -7.17
N LEU A 258 16.66 14.77 -6.73
CA LEU A 258 18.11 15.00 -6.88
C LEU A 258 18.95 14.00 -6.08
N LEU A 259 18.59 13.69 -4.83
CA LEU A 259 19.27 12.65 -4.05
C LEU A 259 19.11 11.27 -4.69
N GLY A 260 17.93 10.96 -5.23
CA GLY A 260 17.69 9.77 -6.02
C GLY A 260 18.56 9.73 -7.28
N TYR A 261 18.66 10.85 -8.00
CA TYR A 261 19.46 10.99 -9.22
C TYR A 261 20.94 10.75 -8.94
N VAL A 262 21.54 11.49 -8.00
CA VAL A 262 22.96 11.39 -7.64
C VAL A 262 23.32 9.99 -7.10
N ARG A 263 22.36 9.27 -6.51
CA ARG A 263 22.56 7.90 -5.99
C ARG A 263 22.11 6.80 -6.95
N ALA A 264 21.60 7.12 -8.14
CA ALA A 264 21.30 6.12 -9.16
C ALA A 264 22.61 5.56 -9.76
N PRO A 265 22.70 4.25 -10.06
CA PRO A 265 23.83 3.68 -10.80
C PRO A 265 24.04 4.36 -12.18
N GLU A 266 25.27 4.40 -12.67
CA GLU A 266 25.60 5.15 -13.89
C GLU A 266 25.21 4.42 -15.20
N SER A 267 24.37 5.10 -16.00
CA SER A 267 24.04 4.83 -17.43
C SER A 267 23.38 3.49 -17.80
N PRO A 268 22.60 3.40 -18.92
CA PRO A 268 22.40 4.41 -19.97
C PRO A 268 21.38 5.52 -19.67
N TRP A 269 20.26 5.22 -18.99
CA TRP A 269 19.21 6.21 -18.65
C TRP A 269 18.55 5.92 -17.28
N ARG A 270 19.35 5.85 -16.21
CA ARG A 270 18.94 5.92 -14.77
C ARG A 270 17.74 5.07 -14.30
N GLY A 271 17.51 3.92 -14.93
CA GLY A 271 16.81 2.75 -14.37
C GLY A 271 15.49 3.02 -13.62
N SER A 272 15.37 2.47 -12.42
CA SER A 272 14.18 2.59 -11.56
C SER A 272 13.95 4.00 -11.00
N TRP A 273 14.99 4.83 -10.91
CA TRP A 273 14.82 6.25 -10.56
C TRP A 273 14.02 6.99 -11.64
N ALA A 274 14.21 6.68 -12.92
CA ALA A 274 13.44 7.32 -13.99
C ALA A 274 11.95 6.96 -13.93
N VAL A 275 11.63 5.74 -13.50
CA VAL A 275 10.24 5.31 -13.23
C VAL A 275 9.69 6.06 -12.02
N ASP A 276 10.40 6.08 -10.89
CA ASP A 276 9.98 6.79 -9.67
C ASP A 276 9.77 8.30 -9.91
N ALA A 277 10.68 8.94 -10.65
CA ALA A 277 10.57 10.34 -11.06
C ALA A 277 9.38 10.57 -12.00
N GLY A 278 9.20 9.71 -13.02
CA GLY A 278 8.07 9.79 -13.95
C GLY A 278 6.71 9.61 -13.27
N GLU A 279 6.59 8.64 -12.35
CA GLU A 279 5.42 8.46 -11.49
C GLU A 279 5.17 9.68 -10.61
N THR A 280 6.22 10.22 -9.98
CA THR A 280 6.12 11.38 -9.08
C THR A 280 5.62 12.62 -9.84
N LEU A 281 6.19 12.91 -11.01
CA LEU A 281 5.78 14.04 -11.86
C LEU A 281 4.36 13.83 -12.42
N LEU A 282 4.00 12.61 -12.80
CA LEU A 282 2.63 12.26 -13.21
C LEU A 282 1.64 12.52 -12.08
N LEU A 283 1.93 12.08 -10.85
CA LEU A 283 1.06 12.30 -9.70
C LEU A 283 0.93 13.79 -9.34
N VAL A 284 2.02 14.57 -9.40
CA VAL A 284 1.96 16.03 -9.24
C VAL A 284 1.03 16.66 -10.29
N ALA A 285 1.22 16.34 -11.57
CA ALA A 285 0.39 16.87 -12.64
C ALA A 285 -1.08 16.42 -12.53
N PHE A 286 -1.32 15.17 -12.15
CA PHE A 286 -2.64 14.59 -11.94
C PHE A 286 -3.40 15.29 -10.82
N PHE A 287 -2.81 15.42 -9.63
CA PHE A 287 -3.48 16.08 -8.50
C PHE A 287 -3.57 17.61 -8.61
N ALA A 288 -2.81 18.22 -9.53
CA ALA A 288 -2.89 19.64 -9.84
C ALA A 288 -3.93 19.99 -10.93
N ALA A 289 -4.34 18.99 -11.72
CA ALA A 289 -5.28 19.19 -12.83
C ALA A 289 -6.66 18.55 -12.61
N VAL A 290 -6.73 17.42 -11.89
CA VAL A 290 -7.95 16.63 -11.71
C VAL A 290 -8.67 17.05 -10.42
N PRO A 291 -9.98 17.39 -10.47
CA PRO A 291 -10.74 17.79 -9.28
C PRO A 291 -10.63 16.77 -8.13
N PRO A 292 -10.48 17.19 -6.86
CA PRO A 292 -9.97 16.31 -5.80
C PRO A 292 -10.78 15.02 -5.58
N VAL A 293 -12.10 15.10 -5.63
CA VAL A 293 -13.00 13.94 -5.48
C VAL A 293 -12.75 12.90 -6.58
N LEU A 294 -12.67 13.36 -7.84
CA LEU A 294 -12.38 12.50 -8.99
C LEU A 294 -10.95 11.95 -8.92
N ALA A 295 -10.00 12.79 -8.52
CA ALA A 295 -8.60 12.40 -8.36
C ALA A 295 -8.45 11.26 -7.35
N ILE A 296 -9.08 11.35 -6.18
CA ILE A 296 -9.10 10.30 -5.16
C ILE A 296 -9.87 9.06 -5.65
N GLY A 297 -11.01 9.25 -6.32
CA GLY A 297 -11.83 8.17 -6.88
C GLY A 297 -11.15 7.32 -7.96
N LEU A 298 -10.10 7.85 -8.60
CA LEU A 298 -9.22 7.15 -9.53
C LEU A 298 -7.93 6.65 -8.86
N TYR A 299 -7.24 7.52 -8.11
CA TYR A 299 -5.96 7.21 -7.47
C TYR A 299 -6.09 6.09 -6.44
N PHE A 300 -7.05 6.18 -5.51
CA PHE A 300 -7.16 5.21 -4.44
C PHE A 300 -7.32 3.76 -4.94
N PRO A 301 -8.32 3.43 -5.80
CA PRO A 301 -8.48 2.06 -6.30
C PRO A 301 -7.38 1.62 -7.27
N LEU A 302 -6.96 2.49 -8.21
CA LEU A 302 -6.10 2.10 -9.33
C LEU A 302 -4.61 2.19 -8.98
N TRP A 303 -4.24 3.09 -8.08
CA TRP A 303 -2.85 3.26 -7.64
C TRP A 303 -2.60 2.56 -6.31
N HIS A 304 -3.20 3.08 -5.23
CA HIS A 304 -2.87 2.69 -3.86
C HIS A 304 -3.34 1.27 -3.56
N SER A 305 -4.65 1.02 -3.65
CA SER A 305 -5.24 -0.29 -3.40
C SER A 305 -4.62 -1.36 -4.30
N LEU A 306 -4.41 -1.06 -5.58
CA LEU A 306 -3.82 -2.00 -6.52
C LEU A 306 -2.37 -2.39 -6.16
N ARG A 307 -1.54 -1.45 -5.68
CA ARG A 307 -0.19 -1.75 -5.14
C ARG A 307 -0.27 -2.64 -3.90
N HIS A 308 -1.22 -2.43 -3.01
CA HIS A 308 -1.48 -3.32 -1.86
C HIS A 308 -1.99 -4.70 -2.27
N VAL A 309 -2.91 -4.80 -3.25
CA VAL A 309 -3.36 -6.08 -3.84
C VAL A 309 -2.18 -6.86 -4.41
N LEU A 310 -1.28 -6.18 -5.13
CA LEU A 310 -0.09 -6.80 -5.70
C LEU A 310 0.88 -7.30 -4.61
N ARG A 311 1.14 -6.48 -3.57
CA ARG A 311 1.91 -6.88 -2.38
C ARG A 311 1.37 -8.16 -1.75
N THR A 312 0.06 -8.19 -1.46
CA THR A 312 -0.58 -9.34 -0.80
C THR A 312 -0.64 -10.58 -1.69
N ALA A 313 -0.75 -10.42 -3.01
CA ALA A 313 -0.63 -11.50 -3.99
C ALA A 313 0.80 -12.10 -4.03
N THR A 314 1.85 -11.29 -3.86
CA THR A 314 3.25 -11.79 -3.82
C THR A 314 3.61 -12.51 -2.52
N LEU A 315 2.79 -12.41 -1.47
CA LEU A 315 2.90 -13.24 -0.25
C LEU A 315 2.27 -14.64 -0.41
N ASP A 316 1.55 -14.88 -1.50
CA ASP A 316 0.85 -16.13 -1.77
C ASP A 316 1.52 -16.91 -2.90
N ARG A 317 1.93 -18.16 -2.64
CA ARG A 317 2.70 -18.98 -3.59
C ARG A 317 1.93 -19.28 -4.88
N GLU A 318 0.63 -19.52 -4.78
CA GLU A 318 -0.23 -19.85 -5.93
C GLU A 318 -0.41 -18.63 -6.84
N SER A 319 -0.73 -17.47 -6.23
CA SER A 319 -0.85 -16.19 -6.91
C SER A 319 0.46 -15.75 -7.55
N THR A 320 1.58 -15.93 -6.85
CA THR A 320 2.94 -15.66 -7.37
C THR A 320 3.24 -16.52 -8.60
N ALA A 321 3.04 -17.83 -8.53
CA ALA A 321 3.24 -18.72 -9.67
C ALA A 321 2.29 -18.39 -10.85
N GLY A 322 1.09 -17.89 -10.57
CA GLY A 322 0.18 -17.34 -11.59
C GLY A 322 0.74 -16.09 -12.29
N LEU A 323 1.26 -15.13 -11.53
CA LEU A 323 1.89 -13.91 -12.05
C LEU A 323 3.15 -14.19 -12.87
N GLU A 324 3.93 -15.20 -12.50
CA GLU A 324 5.09 -15.67 -13.27
C GLU A 324 4.71 -16.21 -14.65
N ARG A 325 3.55 -16.88 -14.75
CA ARG A 325 2.96 -17.33 -16.02
C ARG A 325 2.19 -16.22 -16.77
N GLY A 326 2.22 -14.98 -16.29
CA GLY A 326 1.51 -13.85 -16.89
C GLY A 326 0.02 -13.76 -16.54
N ALA A 327 -0.50 -14.64 -15.69
CA ALA A 327 -1.91 -14.76 -15.37
C ALA A 327 -2.33 -13.87 -14.20
N VAL A 328 -2.63 -12.60 -14.48
CA VAL A 328 -3.06 -11.61 -13.48
C VAL A 328 -4.50 -11.85 -13.00
N THR A 329 -5.43 -12.18 -13.90
CA THR A 329 -6.86 -12.33 -13.57
C THR A 329 -7.15 -13.40 -12.51
N PRO A 330 -6.52 -14.60 -12.52
CA PRO A 330 -6.70 -15.57 -11.43
C PRO A 330 -6.23 -15.06 -10.07
N ALA A 331 -5.09 -14.34 -10.00
CA ALA A 331 -4.60 -13.76 -8.76
C ALA A 331 -5.56 -12.69 -8.21
N LEU A 332 -6.07 -11.80 -9.07
CA LEU A 332 -7.09 -10.81 -8.68
C LEU A 332 -8.41 -11.46 -8.24
N ARG A 333 -8.86 -12.52 -8.93
CA ARG A 333 -10.07 -13.27 -8.55
C ARG A 333 -9.91 -13.98 -7.20
N ARG A 334 -8.72 -14.50 -6.91
CA ARG A 334 -8.41 -15.13 -5.62
C ARG A 334 -8.38 -14.10 -4.50
N PHE A 335 -7.67 -12.99 -4.71
CA PHE A 335 -7.69 -11.85 -3.80
C PHE A 335 -9.12 -11.37 -3.51
N ALA A 336 -9.98 -11.21 -4.53
CA ALA A 336 -11.35 -10.76 -4.34
C ALA A 336 -12.20 -11.75 -3.52
N ARG A 337 -11.96 -13.06 -3.65
CA ARG A 337 -12.59 -14.09 -2.80
C ARG A 337 -12.09 -14.04 -1.36
N ASP A 338 -10.79 -13.90 -1.17
CA ASP A 338 -10.13 -13.78 0.13
C ASP A 338 -10.63 -12.52 0.89
N ALA A 339 -10.87 -11.42 0.17
CA ALA A 339 -11.30 -10.13 0.70
C ALA A 339 -12.83 -10.03 0.95
N ALA A 340 -13.65 -10.76 0.20
CA ALA A 340 -15.11 -10.57 0.20
C ALA A 340 -15.79 -10.65 1.58
N PRO A 341 -15.45 -11.58 2.50
CA PRO A 341 -16.14 -11.69 3.79
C PRO A 341 -15.98 -10.45 4.69
N LEU A 342 -14.75 -9.93 4.82
CA LEU A 342 -14.49 -8.74 5.62
C LEU A 342 -14.84 -7.44 4.88
N THR A 343 -14.87 -7.45 3.54
CA THR A 343 -15.46 -6.36 2.75
C THR A 343 -16.96 -6.24 3.04
N LEU A 344 -17.70 -7.35 3.07
CA LEU A 344 -19.11 -7.37 3.46
C LEU A 344 -19.30 -6.90 4.92
N GLY A 345 -18.40 -7.32 5.82
CA GLY A 345 -18.34 -6.81 7.19
C GLY A 345 -18.18 -5.29 7.25
N ALA A 346 -17.30 -4.69 6.44
CA ALA A 346 -17.11 -3.25 6.35
C ALA A 346 -18.34 -2.51 5.77
N LEU A 347 -19.09 -3.13 4.84
CA LEU A 347 -20.36 -2.59 4.33
C LEU A 347 -21.47 -2.60 5.41
N LEU A 348 -21.54 -3.64 6.24
CA LEU A 348 -22.42 -3.67 7.41
C LEU A 348 -22.03 -2.61 8.44
N LEU A 349 -20.72 -2.40 8.64
CA LEU A 349 -20.17 -1.35 9.49
C LEU A 349 -20.51 0.05 8.95
N PHE A 350 -20.51 0.25 7.63
CA PHE A 350 -20.98 1.48 6.99
C PHE A 350 -22.47 1.74 7.26
N ALA A 351 -23.31 0.72 7.08
CA ALA A 351 -24.74 0.81 7.36
C ALA A 351 -25.01 1.11 8.85
N GLY A 352 -24.25 0.50 9.75
CA GLY A 352 -24.28 0.84 11.18
C GLY A 352 -23.88 2.29 11.44
N LEU A 353 -22.78 2.77 10.83
CA LEU A 353 -22.29 4.14 10.95
C LEU A 353 -23.33 5.17 10.46
N PHE A 354 -24.07 4.86 9.39
CA PHE A 354 -25.16 5.70 8.89
C PHE A 354 -26.30 5.86 9.91
N VAL A 355 -26.59 4.84 10.71
CA VAL A 355 -27.63 4.87 11.76
C VAL A 355 -27.18 5.66 13.00
N VAL A 356 -25.88 5.66 13.34
CA VAL A 356 -25.36 6.31 14.56
C VAL A 356 -24.72 7.68 14.33
N ALA A 357 -24.56 8.12 13.07
CA ALA A 357 -24.05 9.44 12.75
C ALA A 357 -24.97 10.54 13.34
N PRO A 358 -24.44 11.62 13.95
CA PRO A 358 -25.26 12.70 14.51
C PRO A 358 -26.08 13.46 13.46
N SER A 359 -25.51 13.68 12.27
CA SER A 359 -26.13 14.42 11.17
C SER A 359 -26.00 13.66 9.84
N PRO A 360 -26.70 12.51 9.67
CA PRO A 360 -26.65 11.75 8.42
C PRO A 360 -27.48 12.46 7.35
N THR A 361 -26.90 12.69 6.17
CA THR A 361 -27.63 13.17 5.00
C THR A 361 -27.60 12.13 3.87
N THR A 362 -28.67 12.10 3.09
CA THR A 362 -28.91 11.09 2.03
C THR A 362 -28.46 11.55 0.64
N ASP A 363 -27.94 12.77 0.53
CA ASP A 363 -27.31 13.27 -0.69
C ASP A 363 -25.93 12.63 -0.92
N LEU A 364 -25.43 12.68 -2.15
CA LEU A 364 -24.15 12.06 -2.51
C LEU A 364 -22.95 12.64 -1.74
N GLY A 365 -22.99 13.92 -1.35
CA GLY A 365 -21.95 14.57 -0.56
C GLY A 365 -21.92 14.06 0.88
N GLY A 366 -23.09 13.93 1.51
CA GLY A 366 -23.26 13.31 2.83
C GLY A 366 -22.82 11.85 2.89
N VAL A 367 -23.27 11.05 1.92
CA VAL A 367 -22.89 9.64 1.80
C VAL A 367 -21.38 9.51 1.60
N LEU A 368 -20.75 10.33 0.74
CA LEU A 368 -19.30 10.39 0.62
C LEU A 368 -18.63 10.77 1.95
N ALA A 369 -19.13 11.80 2.63
CA ALA A 369 -18.52 12.34 3.84
C ALA A 369 -18.50 11.29 4.97
N LEU A 370 -19.62 10.64 5.22
CA LEU A 370 -19.73 9.51 6.14
C LEU A 370 -18.80 8.35 5.74
N TYR A 371 -18.69 8.08 4.44
CA TYR A 371 -17.84 7.02 3.92
C TYR A 371 -16.35 7.31 4.08
N LEU A 372 -15.94 8.58 3.95
CA LEU A 372 -14.57 9.02 4.29
C LEU A 372 -14.28 8.88 5.79
N VAL A 373 -15.26 9.08 6.69
CA VAL A 373 -15.10 8.78 8.13
C VAL A 373 -14.91 7.29 8.38
N LEU A 374 -15.70 6.42 7.73
CA LEU A 374 -15.48 4.96 7.81
C LEU A 374 -14.08 4.59 7.33
N LEU A 375 -13.64 5.13 6.18
CA LEU A 375 -12.30 4.89 5.67
C LEU A 375 -11.23 5.37 6.65
N ALA A 376 -11.39 6.53 7.29
CA ALA A 376 -10.47 7.00 8.32
C ALA A 376 -10.36 5.99 9.48
N VAL A 377 -11.51 5.58 10.03
CA VAL A 377 -11.60 4.62 11.14
C VAL A 377 -10.95 3.28 10.80
N LEU A 378 -11.13 2.76 9.57
CA LEU A 378 -10.51 1.52 9.11
C LEU A 378 -9.03 1.68 8.71
N THR A 379 -8.61 2.86 8.26
CA THR A 379 -7.22 3.12 7.84
C THR A 379 -6.24 3.02 9.00
N LEU A 380 -6.63 3.41 10.23
CA LEU A 380 -5.71 3.37 11.37
C LEU A 380 -5.20 1.95 11.70
N PRO A 381 -6.06 0.95 11.98
CA PRO A 381 -5.59 -0.41 12.22
C PRO A 381 -4.96 -1.03 10.97
N HIS A 382 -5.44 -0.73 9.76
CA HIS A 382 -4.80 -1.19 8.52
C HIS A 382 -3.36 -0.68 8.37
N ALA A 383 -3.13 0.61 8.62
CA ALA A 383 -1.80 1.22 8.58
C ALA A 383 -0.86 0.61 9.61
N VAL A 384 -1.35 0.22 10.80
CA VAL A 384 -0.55 -0.51 11.79
C VAL A 384 -0.13 -1.89 11.25
N VAL A 385 -1.03 -2.64 10.60
CA VAL A 385 -0.68 -3.93 9.95
C VAL A 385 0.31 -3.72 8.81
N ALA A 386 0.14 -2.68 7.99
CA ALA A 386 1.06 -2.35 6.90
C ALA A 386 2.46 -1.97 7.41
N CYS A 387 2.57 -1.12 8.43
CA CYS A 387 3.84 -0.77 9.08
C CYS A 387 4.52 -2.00 9.69
N TRP A 388 3.77 -2.89 10.34
CA TRP A 388 4.30 -4.15 10.87
C TRP A 388 4.81 -5.07 9.73
N ALA A 389 4.09 -5.13 8.62
CA ALA A 389 4.51 -5.88 7.44
C ALA A 389 5.77 -5.26 6.78
N ASP A 390 5.92 -3.93 6.77
CA ASP A 390 7.12 -3.26 6.26
C ASP A 390 8.38 -3.63 7.06
N LEU A 391 8.25 -3.73 8.38
CA LEU A 391 9.32 -4.20 9.26
C LEU A 391 9.66 -5.67 8.98
N ARG A 392 8.65 -6.54 8.87
CA ARG A 392 8.83 -7.98 8.57
C ARG A 392 9.38 -8.27 7.17
N GLN A 393 9.17 -7.36 6.22
CA GLN A 393 9.65 -7.50 4.84
C GLN A 393 10.96 -6.73 4.58
N GLY A 394 11.58 -6.11 5.59
CA GLY A 394 12.87 -5.43 5.43
C GLY A 394 12.83 -4.16 4.58
N VAL A 395 11.67 -3.51 4.44
CA VAL A 395 11.45 -2.33 3.56
C VAL A 395 12.37 -1.15 3.92
N TRP A 396 12.92 -1.15 5.14
CA TRP A 396 13.80 -0.09 5.63
C TRP A 396 15.30 -0.35 5.46
N GLY A 397 15.70 -1.57 5.06
CA GLY A 397 17.11 -2.01 5.04
C GLY A 397 17.64 -2.32 6.42
#